data_AF-A0A850J830-F1
#
_entry.id   AF-A0A850J830-F1
#
_cell.length_a   1.000
_cell.length_b   1.000
_cell.length_c   1.000
_cell.angle_alpha   90.00
_cell.angle_beta   90.00
_cell.angle_gamma   90.00
#
_symmetry.space_group_name_H-M   'P 1'
#
loop_
_entity.id
_entity.type
_entity.pdbx_description
1 polymer ?
#
loop_
_entity_poly.entity_id
_entity_poly.type
_entity_poly.pdbx_seq_one_letter_code
_entity_poly.pdbx_strand_id
1 'polypeptide(L)'
;MLAEDVMIEMPFAPGWAERRFQGRAAVAERLREGREALPVEFDKFRNVVVHETADPEVIVGEYEMVASVPGTGKREAANFVVVLRARDGRVVHWREY
;
A
#
# COMPACT_ATOMS: atom_id res chain seq x y z
N MET A 1 7.47 -11.22 5.04
CA MET A 1 6.27 -10.46 5.43
C MET A 1 5.05 -10.86 4.61
N LEU A 2 5.11 -10.84 3.27
CA LEU A 2 3.99 -11.29 2.41
C LEU A 2 3.98 -12.82 2.23
N ALA A 3 2.80 -13.43 2.11
CA ALA A 3 2.62 -14.80 1.64
C ALA A 3 2.96 -14.93 0.15
N GLU A 4 3.21 -16.16 -0.32
CA GLU A 4 3.61 -16.40 -1.72
C GLU A 4 2.50 -16.04 -2.70
N ASP A 5 1.26 -16.29 -2.32
CA ASP A 5 0.02 -16.10 -3.07
C ASP A 5 -0.75 -14.83 -2.66
N VAL A 6 -0.09 -13.90 -1.98
CA VAL A 6 -0.69 -12.65 -1.48
C VAL A 6 -1.52 -11.96 -2.56
N MET A 7 -2.71 -11.52 -2.20
CA MET A 7 -3.54 -10.66 -3.04
C MET A 7 -3.34 -9.21 -2.61
N ILE A 8 -3.21 -8.29 -3.57
CA ILE A 8 -3.28 -6.86 -3.29
C ILE A 8 -4.39 -6.24 -4.15
N GLU A 9 -5.22 -5.40 -3.51
CA GLU A 9 -6.28 -4.63 -4.13
C GLU A 9 -6.02 -3.13 -3.93
N MET A 10 -6.18 -2.36 -5.02
CA MET A 10 -6.09 -0.89 -5.04
C MET A 10 -7.39 -0.33 -5.62
N PRO A 11 -8.50 -0.29 -4.85
CA PRO A 11 -9.83 0.02 -5.39
C PRO A 11 -9.96 1.39 -6.03
N PHE A 12 -9.14 2.35 -5.58
CA PHE A 12 -9.12 3.72 -6.10
C PHE A 12 -8.01 3.99 -7.13
N ALA A 13 -7.31 2.95 -7.60
CA ALA A 13 -6.37 3.16 -8.70
C ALA A 13 -7.11 3.69 -9.95
N PRO A 14 -6.46 4.56 -10.75
CA PRO A 14 -7.03 5.10 -11.98
C PRO A 14 -7.59 4.00 -12.90
N GLY A 15 -8.61 4.31 -13.70
CA GLY A 15 -9.31 3.29 -14.52
C GLY A 15 -8.42 2.57 -15.55
N TRP A 16 -7.26 3.13 -15.89
CA TRP A 16 -6.27 2.51 -16.77
C TRP A 16 -5.28 1.59 -16.03
N ALA A 17 -5.22 1.67 -14.70
CA ALA A 17 -4.31 0.88 -13.88
C ALA A 17 -4.99 -0.41 -13.42
N GLU A 18 -4.20 -1.49 -13.36
CA GLU A 18 -4.67 -2.75 -12.78
C GLU A 18 -4.90 -2.58 -11.27
N ARG A 19 -6.11 -2.96 -10.82
CA ARG A 19 -6.56 -2.77 -9.44
C ARG A 19 -6.32 -3.97 -8.54
N ARG A 20 -5.92 -5.11 -9.10
CA ARG A 20 -5.76 -6.37 -8.37
C ARG A 20 -4.57 -7.13 -8.90
N PHE A 21 -3.73 -7.63 -8.01
CA PHE A 21 -2.54 -8.38 -8.39
C PHE A 21 -2.29 -9.49 -7.37
N GLN A 22 -1.95 -10.68 -7.87
CA GLN A 22 -1.77 -11.88 -7.05
C GLN A 22 -0.35 -12.41 -7.16
N GLY A 23 0.21 -12.79 -6.02
CA GLY A 23 1.51 -13.41 -5.90
C GLY A 23 2.60 -12.42 -5.55
N ARG A 24 3.49 -12.84 -4.66
CA ARG A 24 4.56 -12.00 -4.11
C ARG A 24 5.49 -11.43 -5.19
N ALA A 25 5.77 -12.22 -6.23
CA ALA A 25 6.59 -11.78 -7.36
C ALA A 25 5.90 -10.67 -8.18
N ALA A 26 4.62 -10.85 -8.52
CA ALA A 26 3.85 -9.84 -9.25
C ALA A 26 3.69 -8.54 -8.46
N VAL A 27 3.48 -8.65 -7.14
CA VAL A 27 3.48 -7.50 -6.22
C VAL A 27 4.80 -6.75 -6.28
N ALA A 28 5.93 -7.45 -6.19
CA ALA A 28 7.25 -6.82 -6.18
C ALA A 28 7.52 -6.06 -7.49
N GLU A 29 7.20 -6.66 -8.64
CA GLU A 29 7.33 -5.99 -9.93
C GLU A 29 6.43 -4.76 -10.02
N ARG A 30 5.17 -4.85 -9.60
CA ARG A 30 4.25 -3.70 -9.63
C ARG A 30 4.70 -2.55 -8.74
N LEU A 31 5.21 -2.84 -7.55
CA LEU A 31 5.73 -1.81 -6.66
C LEU A 31 6.99 -1.15 -7.23
N ARG A 32 7.83 -1.91 -7.95
CA ARG A 32 8.99 -1.37 -8.66
C ARG A 32 8.56 -0.47 -9.82
N GLU A 33 7.68 -0.94 -10.68
CA GLU A 33 7.09 -0.17 -11.79
C GLU A 33 6.43 1.12 -11.30
N GLY A 34 5.63 1.03 -10.23
CA GLY A 34 4.95 2.18 -9.65
C GLY A 34 5.93 3.23 -9.09
N ARG A 35 7.01 2.79 -8.45
CA ARG A 35 8.07 3.70 -7.98
C ARG A 35 8.82 4.38 -9.12
N GLU A 36 9.07 3.67 -10.21
CA GLU A 36 9.74 4.23 -11.40
C GLU A 36 8.84 5.21 -12.17
N ALA A 37 7.53 4.96 -12.19
CA ALA A 37 6.56 5.78 -12.93
C ALA A 37 6.17 7.08 -12.19
N LEU A 38 6.35 7.14 -10.87
CA LEU A 38 5.96 8.29 -10.06
C LEU A 38 7.12 9.29 -9.93
N PRO A 39 6.96 10.55 -10.37
CA PRO A 39 8.01 11.58 -10.28
C PRO A 39 8.08 12.20 -8.87
N VAL A 40 8.01 11.36 -7.83
CA VAL A 40 8.08 11.77 -6.42
C VAL A 40 9.00 10.86 -5.61
N GLU A 41 9.61 11.42 -4.58
CA GLU A 41 10.33 10.66 -3.56
C GLU A 41 9.43 10.50 -2.32
N PHE A 42 9.21 9.27 -1.89
CA PHE A 42 8.46 8.99 -0.66
C PHE A 42 9.33 9.27 0.56
N ASP A 43 8.96 10.27 1.36
CA ASP A 43 9.77 10.72 2.49
C ASP A 43 9.51 9.91 3.76
N LYS A 44 8.23 9.74 4.12
CA LYS A 44 7.80 9.09 5.37
C LYS A 44 6.30 8.84 5.42
N PHE A 45 5.93 7.90 6.28
CA PHE A 45 4.57 7.73 6.79
C PHE A 45 4.40 8.53 8.09
N ARG A 46 3.23 9.13 8.30
CA ARG A 46 2.88 9.90 9.49
C ARG A 46 1.49 9.51 9.99
N ASN A 47 1.19 9.88 11.23
CA ASN A 47 -0.13 9.72 11.83
C ASN A 47 -0.66 8.29 11.71
N VAL A 48 0.25 7.30 11.83
CA VAL A 48 -0.11 5.90 11.67
C VAL A 48 -0.96 5.46 12.86
N VAL A 49 -2.18 5.05 12.58
CA VAL A 49 -3.12 4.48 13.55
C VAL A 49 -3.42 3.05 13.11
N VAL A 50 -3.39 2.11 14.05
CA VAL A 50 -3.76 0.72 13.79
C VAL A 50 -4.97 0.40 14.66
N HIS A 51 -6.02 -0.09 14.00
CA HIS A 51 -7.24 -0.57 14.64
C HIS A 51 -7.26 -2.08 14.60
N GLU A 52 -7.40 -2.68 15.78
CA GLU A 52 -7.75 -4.09 15.91
C GLU A 52 -9.20 -4.31 15.48
N THR A 53 -9.47 -5.47 14.91
CA THR A 53 -10.83 -5.86 14.55
C THR A 53 -11.27 -7.08 15.36
N ALA A 54 -12.56 -7.42 15.28
CA ALA A 54 -13.07 -8.64 15.90
C ALA A 54 -12.55 -9.92 15.21
N ASP A 55 -12.04 -9.82 13.98
CA ASP A 55 -11.33 -10.90 13.30
C ASP A 55 -9.83 -10.77 13.63
N PRO A 56 -9.23 -11.71 14.39
CA PRO A 56 -7.82 -11.60 14.80
C PRO A 56 -6.84 -11.69 13.63
N GLU A 57 -7.29 -12.14 12.45
CA GLU A 57 -6.47 -12.14 11.24
C GLU A 57 -6.48 -10.79 10.53
N VAL A 58 -7.31 -9.82 10.94
CA VAL A 58 -7.54 -8.57 10.21
C VAL A 58 -7.23 -7.34 11.07
N ILE A 59 -6.47 -6.41 10.50
CA ILE A 59 -6.27 -5.06 11.05
C ILE A 59 -6.65 -4.00 10.01
N VAL A 60 -6.99 -2.80 10.50
CA VAL A 60 -7.14 -1.61 9.67
C VAL A 60 -6.06 -0.61 10.06
N GLY A 61 -5.24 -0.17 9.11
CA GLY A 61 -4.27 0.89 9.29
C GLY A 61 -4.75 2.17 8.63
N GLU A 62 -4.64 3.30 9.31
CA GLU A 62 -4.79 4.63 8.73
C GLU A 62 -3.43 5.33 8.77
N TYR A 63 -3.05 6.01 7.69
CA TYR A 63 -1.78 6.73 7.66
C TYR A 63 -1.77 7.84 6.61
N GLU A 64 -0.87 8.78 6.79
CA GLU A 64 -0.54 9.81 5.81
C GLU A 64 0.80 9.48 5.17
N MET A 65 0.84 9.34 3.83
CA MET A 65 2.09 9.16 3.09
C MET A 65 2.53 10.50 2.51
N VAL A 66 3.73 10.92 2.88
CA VAL A 66 4.30 12.20 2.45
C VAL A 66 5.35 11.96 1.38
N ALA A 67 5.26 12.71 0.29
CA ALA A 67 6.19 12.64 -0.82
C ALA A 67 6.64 14.04 -1.26
N SER A 68 7.85 14.12 -1.80
CA SER A 68 8.43 15.35 -2.34
C SER A 68 8.65 15.22 -3.85
N VAL A 69 8.55 16.34 -4.58
CA VAL A 69 8.83 16.38 -6.02
C VAL A 69 10.26 16.93 -6.21
N PRO A 70 11.23 16.10 -6.65
CA PRO A 70 12.62 16.51 -6.78
C PRO A 70 12.80 17.78 -7.61
N GLY A 71 13.70 18.67 -7.17
CA GLY A 71 14.03 19.92 -7.88
C GLY A 71 13.00 21.04 -7.80
N THR A 72 11.81 20.81 -7.23
CA THR A 72 10.75 21.84 -7.15
C THR A 72 10.54 22.41 -5.75
N GLY A 73 11.06 21.72 -4.72
CA GLY A 73 10.79 22.04 -3.31
C GLY A 73 9.35 21.75 -2.86
N LYS A 74 8.48 21.26 -3.75
CA LYS A 74 7.09 20.91 -3.41
C LYS A 74 7.04 19.62 -2.60
N ARG A 75 6.16 19.62 -1.61
CA ARG A 75 5.90 18.48 -0.73
C ARG A 75 4.41 18.31 -0.59
N GLU A 76 3.94 17.11 -0.88
CA GLU A 76 2.53 16.74 -0.87
C GLU A 76 2.32 15.54 0.05
N ALA A 77 1.08 15.36 0.49
CA ALA A 77 0.69 14.22 1.30
C ALA A 77 -0.67 13.68 0.86
N ALA A 78 -0.83 12.37 0.99
CA ALA A 78 -2.09 11.69 0.75
C ALA A 78 -2.43 10.79 1.95
N ASN A 79 -3.72 10.73 2.28
CA ASN A 79 -4.24 9.88 3.34
C ASN A 79 -4.65 8.54 2.76
N PHE A 80 -4.34 7.47 3.49
CA PHE A 80 -4.62 6.11 3.09
C PHE A 80 -5.29 5.35 4.23
N VAL A 81 -6.15 4.42 3.84
CA VAL A 81 -6.64 3.37 4.72
C VAL A 81 -6.24 2.03 4.11
N VAL A 82 -5.59 1.17 4.90
CA VAL A 82 -5.24 -0.19 4.49
C VAL A 82 -5.98 -1.20 5.35
N VAL A 83 -6.58 -2.20 4.72
CA VAL A 83 -7.10 -3.39 5.38
C VAL A 83 -6.16 -4.54 5.08
N LEU A 84 -5.50 -5.05 6.12
CA LEU A 84 -4.56 -6.16 6.00
C LEU A 84 -5.16 -7.41 6.63
N ARG A 85 -5.09 -8.54 5.92
CA ARG A 85 -5.28 -9.87 6.51
C ARG A 85 -3.96 -10.59 6.62
N ALA A 86 -3.66 -11.14 7.80
CA ALA A 86 -2.50 -11.95 8.07
C ALA A 86 -2.88 -13.34 8.58
N ARG A 87 -2.19 -14.37 8.05
CA ARG A 87 -2.30 -15.77 8.46
C ARG A 87 -0.91 -16.33 8.64
N ASP A 88 -0.70 -17.10 9.70
CA ASP A 88 0.61 -17.70 10.02
C ASP A 88 1.76 -16.67 10.03
N GLY A 89 1.47 -15.47 10.55
CA GLY A 89 2.43 -14.36 10.61
C GLY A 89 2.78 -13.73 9.26
N ARG A 90 2.02 -14.01 8.19
CA ARG A 90 2.23 -13.48 6.84
C ARG A 90 1.00 -12.74 6.33
N VAL A 91 1.20 -11.61 5.66
CA VAL A 91 0.12 -10.90 4.98
C VAL A 91 -0.33 -11.70 3.76
N VAL A 92 -1.59 -12.11 3.74
CA VAL A 92 -2.23 -12.86 2.65
C VAL A 92 -3.14 -11.98 1.79
N HIS A 93 -3.61 -10.86 2.33
CA HIS A 93 -4.41 -9.89 1.59
C HIS A 93 -4.09 -8.47 2.06
N TRP A 94 -3.87 -7.57 1.10
CA TRP A 94 -3.66 -6.14 1.31
C TRP A 94 -4.65 -5.37 0.46
N ARG A 95 -5.51 -4.56 1.06
CA ARG A 95 -6.40 -3.68 0.30
C ARG A 95 -6.24 -2.24 0.76
N GLU A 96 -5.85 -1.37 -0.15
CA GLU A 96 -5.50 0.02 0.16
C GLU A 96 -6.37 1.02 -0.60
N TYR A 97 -6.88 1.98 0.14
CA TYR A 97 -7.81 3.01 -0.26
C TYR A 97 -7.14 4.38 -0.17
#